data_AF-A0A2H6ENF5-F1
#
_entry.id   AF-A0A2H6ENF5-F1
#
_cell.length_a   1.000
_cell.length_b   1.000
_cell.length_c   1.000
_cell.angle_alpha   90.00
_cell.angle_beta   90.00
_cell.angle_gamma   90.00
#
_symmetry.space_group_name_H-M   'P 1'
#
loop_
_entity.id
_entity.type
_entity.pdbx_description
1 polymer ?
#
loop_
_entity_poly.entity_id
_entity_poly.type
_entity_poly.pdbx_seq_one_letter_code
_entity_poly.pdbx_strand_id
1 'polypeptide(L)'
;MGENLHTLFFNLQKDKLNRSELNQLIQYCLNIATSYIIFKYFSSGESKFNFDISVQDLAVDSIAPLFIINGTGKIGLVNSINNWHSDINDRHEAAFFLNKIVWNRVEQTIIKVIKQKDPIFAKIHKNLSTCVLNYNFKKINYFGTLYIVNNKIERICGKVISNEEFEKLPAHLFLKKQFELCNGILIYLINNTVFFPAIPMNQLVKRLKALHFSGNLGNDIVNNEFEHNFDIENAFVFALEKINNKIQSFYIKHNKLNEADGTAIYKSFTVISEEMKNGGINSSLYEYLNEQMHELNKKDFYKNYHGIMNYLLNDLKRNLIKFVEEKSSK
;
A
#
# COMPACT_ATOMS: atom_id res chain seq x y z
N MET A 1 6.96 24.10 -24.31
CA MET A 1 6.02 22.97 -24.10
C MET A 1 4.88 23.23 -23.12
N GLY A 2 4.93 24.24 -22.22
CA GLY A 2 3.86 24.44 -21.23
C GLY A 2 2.80 25.50 -21.54
N GLU A 3 2.92 26.27 -22.62
CA GLU A 3 2.00 27.39 -22.92
C GLU A 3 0.57 26.96 -23.30
N ASN A 4 0.32 25.67 -23.56
CA ASN A 4 -0.96 25.18 -24.10
C ASN A 4 -1.85 24.44 -23.07
N LEU A 5 -1.44 24.33 -21.79
CA LEU A 5 -2.13 23.48 -20.81
C LEU A 5 -3.57 23.95 -20.49
N HIS A 6 -3.77 25.27 -20.40
CA HIS A 6 -5.09 25.86 -20.20
C HIS A 6 -6.02 25.60 -21.40
N THR A 7 -5.51 25.76 -22.62
CA THR A 7 -6.24 25.45 -23.86
C THR A 7 -6.63 23.98 -23.95
N LEU A 8 -5.73 23.07 -23.56
CA LEU A 8 -6.01 21.63 -23.50
C LEU A 8 -7.17 21.36 -22.54
N PHE A 9 -7.22 22.00 -21.38
CA PHE A 9 -8.33 21.86 -20.44
C PHE A 9 -9.64 22.42 -20.92
N PHE A 10 -9.62 23.59 -21.56
CA PHE A 10 -10.80 24.16 -22.17
C PHE A 10 -11.36 23.26 -23.29
N ASN A 11 -10.50 22.72 -24.14
CA ASN A 11 -10.88 21.77 -25.19
C ASN A 11 -11.39 20.46 -24.60
N LEU A 12 -10.83 20.02 -23.48
CA LEU A 12 -11.24 18.80 -22.79
C LEU A 12 -12.65 18.92 -22.19
N GLN A 13 -12.96 20.03 -21.52
CA GLN A 13 -14.29 20.26 -20.94
C GLN A 13 -15.38 20.34 -22.03
N LYS A 14 -15.03 20.82 -23.22
CA LYS A 14 -15.94 20.96 -24.37
C LYS A 14 -16.02 19.72 -25.26
N ASP A 15 -15.32 18.63 -24.90
CA ASP A 15 -15.23 17.41 -25.71
C ASP A 15 -14.73 17.66 -27.14
N LYS A 16 -13.82 18.63 -27.29
CA LYS A 16 -13.24 19.06 -28.58
C LYS A 16 -11.79 18.62 -28.75
N LEU A 17 -11.30 17.79 -27.85
CA LEU A 17 -9.89 17.49 -27.74
C LEU A 17 -9.48 16.47 -28.81
N ASN A 18 -8.57 16.86 -29.70
CA ASN A 18 -8.12 15.96 -30.76
C ASN A 18 -7.13 14.91 -30.23
N ARG A 19 -6.84 13.87 -31.02
CA ARG A 19 -5.97 12.77 -30.60
C ARG A 19 -4.55 13.22 -30.24
N SER A 20 -4.01 14.23 -30.92
CA SER A 20 -2.67 14.78 -30.63
C SER A 20 -2.65 15.50 -29.29
N GLU A 21 -3.64 16.35 -29.05
CA GLU A 21 -3.84 17.05 -27.77
C GLU A 21 -4.03 16.06 -26.61
N LEU A 22 -4.74 14.95 -26.85
CA LEU A 22 -4.98 13.93 -25.82
C LEU A 22 -3.67 13.23 -25.45
N ASN A 23 -2.89 12.86 -26.46
CA ASN A 23 -1.57 12.25 -26.25
C ASN A 23 -0.63 13.21 -25.52
N GLN A 24 -0.67 14.52 -25.82
CA GLN A 24 0.11 15.52 -25.10
C GLN A 24 -0.27 15.58 -23.61
N LEU A 25 -1.57 15.56 -23.31
CA LEU A 25 -2.06 15.59 -21.93
C LEU A 25 -1.71 14.31 -21.15
N ILE A 26 -1.80 13.14 -21.81
CA ILE A 26 -1.35 11.86 -21.25
C ILE A 26 0.13 11.92 -20.92
N GLN A 27 0.97 12.38 -21.85
CA GLN A 27 2.42 12.49 -21.63
C GLN A 27 2.76 13.45 -20.49
N TYR A 28 2.03 14.57 -20.37
CA TYR A 28 2.20 15.48 -19.24
C TYR A 28 1.89 14.79 -17.90
N CYS A 29 0.79 14.03 -17.83
CA CYS A 29 0.43 13.27 -16.63
C CYS A 29 1.43 12.15 -16.32
N LEU A 30 1.94 11.45 -17.33
CA LEU A 30 2.98 10.42 -17.17
C LEU A 30 4.27 11.00 -16.58
N ASN A 31 4.69 12.18 -17.06
CA ASN A 31 5.89 12.85 -16.56
C ASN A 31 5.73 13.28 -15.11
N ILE A 32 4.55 13.81 -14.74
CA ILE A 32 4.24 14.15 -13.33
C ILE A 32 4.29 12.89 -12.46
N ALA A 33 3.60 11.82 -12.88
CA ALA A 33 3.53 10.57 -12.12
C ALA A 33 4.91 9.95 -11.92
N THR A 34 5.69 9.83 -13.00
CA THR A 34 7.06 9.30 -12.98
C THR A 34 7.95 10.10 -12.03
N SER A 35 7.95 11.44 -12.17
CA SER A 35 8.78 12.32 -11.32
C SER A 35 8.40 12.20 -9.84
N TYR A 36 7.11 12.14 -9.55
CA TYR A 36 6.60 12.01 -8.19
C TYR A 36 6.93 10.63 -7.58
N ILE A 37 6.80 9.55 -8.35
CA ILE A 37 7.18 8.20 -7.91
C ILE A 37 8.67 8.16 -7.56
N ILE A 38 9.53 8.62 -8.47
CA ILE A 38 10.98 8.64 -8.26
C ILE A 38 11.31 9.45 -7.02
N PHE A 39 10.85 10.70 -6.95
CA PHE A 39 11.18 11.59 -5.84
C PHE A 39 10.76 11.03 -4.46
N LYS A 40 9.55 10.45 -4.37
CA LYS A 40 8.99 10.06 -3.08
C LYS A 40 9.42 8.66 -2.66
N TYR A 41 9.44 7.72 -3.59
CA TYR A 41 9.59 6.29 -3.32
C TYR A 41 10.94 5.71 -3.70
N PHE A 42 11.77 6.44 -4.44
CA PHE A 42 13.13 6.05 -4.75
C PHE A 42 14.07 7.06 -4.09
N SER A 43 15.07 6.60 -3.35
CA SER A 43 16.09 7.49 -2.78
C SER A 43 17.45 6.86 -3.02
N SER A 44 18.38 7.64 -3.58
CA SER A 44 19.75 7.18 -3.88
C SER A 44 19.83 5.94 -4.78
N GLY A 45 18.86 5.76 -5.68
CA GLY A 45 18.81 4.61 -6.61
C GLY A 45 18.09 3.37 -6.07
N GLU A 46 17.70 3.34 -4.79
CA GLU A 46 17.05 2.18 -4.18
C GLU A 46 15.56 2.40 -3.87
N SER A 47 14.83 1.29 -4.01
CA SER A 47 13.45 1.03 -3.58
C SER A 47 13.16 1.39 -2.11
N LYS A 48 12.44 2.46 -1.74
CA LYS A 48 11.80 2.49 -0.39
C LYS A 48 10.77 1.37 -0.23
N PHE A 49 10.30 0.80 -1.35
CA PHE A 49 9.47 -0.38 -1.41
C PHE A 49 9.89 -1.20 -2.62
N ASN A 50 10.09 -2.51 -2.46
CA ASN A 50 10.46 -3.32 -3.61
C ASN A 50 9.22 -3.53 -4.50
N PHE A 51 9.12 -2.80 -5.60
CA PHE A 51 8.04 -2.95 -6.57
C PHE A 51 8.51 -3.88 -7.69
N ASP A 52 7.79 -4.98 -7.98
CA ASP A 52 8.10 -5.89 -9.11
C ASP A 52 7.66 -5.27 -10.47
N ILE A 53 7.36 -3.97 -10.45
CA ILE A 53 6.74 -3.21 -11.52
C ILE A 53 7.64 -2.01 -11.77
N SER A 54 7.94 -1.75 -13.05
CA SER A 54 8.77 -0.61 -13.40
C SER A 54 8.10 0.72 -12.99
N VAL A 55 8.90 1.77 -12.79
CA VAL A 55 8.37 3.11 -12.50
C VAL A 55 7.40 3.57 -13.58
N GLN A 56 7.71 3.26 -14.84
CA GLN A 56 6.89 3.59 -16.00
C GLN A 56 5.55 2.84 -15.96
N ASP A 57 5.55 1.54 -15.69
CA ASP A 57 4.32 0.76 -15.58
C ASP A 57 3.45 1.25 -14.40
N LEU A 58 4.08 1.55 -13.25
CA LEU A 58 3.39 2.17 -12.12
C LEU A 58 2.78 3.53 -12.47
N ALA A 59 3.50 4.35 -13.24
CA ALA A 59 3.00 5.65 -13.69
C ALA A 59 1.81 5.49 -14.64
N VAL A 60 1.89 4.57 -15.60
CA VAL A 60 0.80 4.22 -16.53
C VAL A 60 -0.44 3.76 -15.76
N ASP A 61 -0.28 2.78 -14.87
CA ASP A 61 -1.38 2.25 -14.05
C ASP A 61 -2.01 3.32 -13.16
N SER A 62 -1.20 4.26 -12.67
CA SER A 62 -1.68 5.38 -11.86
C SER A 62 -2.56 6.33 -12.65
N ILE A 63 -2.16 6.72 -13.86
CA ILE A 63 -2.91 7.73 -14.62
C ILE A 63 -4.04 7.14 -15.46
N ALA A 64 -4.00 5.85 -15.80
CA ALA A 64 -4.99 5.21 -16.67
C ALA A 64 -6.46 5.51 -16.26
N PRO A 65 -6.85 5.49 -14.97
CA PRO A 65 -8.20 5.85 -14.53
C PRO A 65 -8.64 7.29 -14.86
N LEU A 66 -7.72 8.21 -15.17
CA LEU A 66 -8.04 9.57 -15.61
C LEU A 66 -8.47 9.62 -17.08
N PHE A 67 -8.08 8.64 -17.88
CA PHE A 67 -8.31 8.64 -19.33
C PHE A 67 -9.29 7.55 -19.79
N ILE A 68 -9.76 6.70 -18.87
CA ILE A 68 -10.83 5.73 -19.12
C ILE A 68 -12.19 6.46 -19.12
N ILE A 69 -13.04 6.11 -20.09
CA ILE A 69 -14.42 6.57 -20.18
C ILE A 69 -15.23 5.90 -19.06
N ASN A 70 -15.92 6.70 -18.26
CA ASN A 70 -16.77 6.24 -17.16
C ASN A 70 -18.18 5.85 -17.66
N GLY A 71 -19.03 5.36 -16.76
CA GLY A 71 -20.43 5.04 -17.07
C GLY A 71 -21.29 6.24 -17.52
N THR A 72 -20.79 7.47 -17.42
CA THR A 72 -21.45 8.69 -17.93
C THR A 72 -20.94 9.12 -19.31
N GLY A 73 -20.13 8.28 -19.98
CA GLY A 73 -19.60 8.55 -21.32
C GLY A 73 -18.49 9.60 -21.37
N LYS A 74 -17.96 10.06 -20.23
CA LYS A 74 -16.88 11.07 -20.15
C LYS A 74 -15.60 10.44 -19.62
N ILE A 75 -14.43 10.99 -20.00
CA ILE A 75 -13.17 10.54 -19.41
C ILE A 75 -13.08 10.91 -17.92
N GLY A 76 -12.41 10.08 -17.12
CA GLY A 76 -12.29 10.29 -15.67
C GLY A 76 -11.69 11.64 -15.25
N LEU A 77 -10.84 12.24 -16.09
CA LEU A 77 -10.26 13.55 -15.86
C LEU A 77 -11.30 14.67 -15.89
N VAL A 78 -12.29 14.60 -16.79
CA VAL A 78 -13.38 15.58 -16.87
C VAL A 78 -14.21 15.55 -15.59
N ASN A 79 -14.49 14.37 -15.04
CA ASN A 79 -15.16 14.27 -13.75
C ASN A 79 -14.33 14.88 -12.61
N SER A 80 -13.00 14.71 -12.66
CA SER A 80 -12.10 15.28 -11.66
C SER A 80 -12.10 16.81 -11.72
N ILE A 81 -12.21 17.38 -12.93
CA ILE A 81 -12.33 18.82 -13.17
C ILE A 81 -13.68 19.33 -12.64
N ASN A 82 -14.78 18.67 -12.95
CA ASN A 82 -16.12 19.11 -12.54
C ASN A 82 -16.32 19.06 -11.01
N ASN A 83 -15.59 18.18 -10.31
CA ASN A 83 -15.62 18.06 -8.85
C ASN A 83 -14.54 18.90 -8.16
N TRP A 84 -13.77 19.69 -8.91
CA TRP A 84 -12.75 20.55 -8.36
C TRP A 84 -13.39 21.77 -7.70
N HIS A 85 -12.86 22.17 -6.54
CA HIS A 85 -13.49 23.19 -5.69
C HIS A 85 -13.20 24.64 -6.11
N SER A 86 -12.34 24.84 -7.11
CA SER A 86 -11.89 26.16 -7.56
C SER A 86 -11.93 26.21 -9.08
N ASP A 87 -12.09 27.41 -9.64
CA ASP A 87 -11.97 27.58 -11.08
C ASP A 87 -10.51 27.35 -11.52
N ILE A 88 -10.34 26.98 -12.80
CA ILE A 88 -9.04 26.79 -13.43
C ILE A 88 -8.95 27.82 -14.55
N ASN A 89 -8.50 29.02 -14.20
CA ASN A 89 -8.51 30.20 -15.05
C ASN A 89 -7.19 30.43 -15.78
N ASP A 90 -6.10 29.83 -15.28
CA ASP A 90 -4.78 30.01 -15.86
C ASP A 90 -3.95 28.72 -15.91
N ARG A 91 -2.74 28.86 -16.48
CA ARG A 91 -1.78 27.77 -16.64
C ARG A 91 -1.26 27.23 -15.29
N HIS A 92 -1.04 28.10 -14.31
CA HIS A 92 -0.50 27.71 -13.01
C HIS A 92 -1.54 26.91 -12.21
N GLU A 93 -2.80 27.35 -12.24
CA GLU A 93 -3.93 26.65 -11.65
C GLU A 93 -4.15 25.29 -12.33
N ALA A 94 -4.05 25.23 -13.67
CA ALA A 94 -4.16 23.98 -14.42
C ALA A 94 -3.04 22.99 -14.06
N ALA A 95 -1.80 23.48 -13.94
CA ALA A 95 -0.66 22.66 -13.54
C ALA A 95 -0.80 22.20 -12.08
N PHE A 96 -1.25 23.07 -11.18
CA PHE A 96 -1.48 22.73 -9.77
C PHE A 96 -2.56 21.65 -9.63
N PHE A 97 -3.68 21.80 -10.33
CA PHE A 97 -4.74 20.79 -10.38
C PHE A 97 -4.22 19.44 -10.89
N LEU A 98 -3.51 19.42 -12.02
CA LEU A 98 -2.97 18.17 -12.58
C LEU A 98 -2.00 17.50 -11.62
N ASN A 99 -1.06 18.26 -11.05
CA ASN A 99 -0.13 17.73 -10.06
C ASN A 99 -0.88 17.07 -8.91
N LYS A 100 -1.87 17.75 -8.32
CA LYS A 100 -2.62 17.21 -7.18
C LYS A 100 -3.41 15.95 -7.54
N ILE A 101 -4.11 15.94 -8.67
CA ILE A 101 -4.89 14.76 -9.10
C ILE A 101 -3.96 13.58 -9.45
N VAL A 102 -2.88 13.83 -10.18
CA VAL A 102 -1.92 12.78 -10.55
C VAL A 102 -1.22 12.22 -9.31
N TRP A 103 -0.75 13.06 -8.39
CA TRP A 103 -0.16 12.59 -7.13
C TRP A 103 -1.14 11.74 -6.33
N ASN A 104 -2.41 12.16 -6.22
CA ASN A 104 -3.44 11.38 -5.55
C ASN A 104 -3.64 10.00 -6.20
N ARG A 105 -3.62 9.93 -7.54
CA ARG A 105 -3.72 8.67 -8.27
C ARG A 105 -2.52 7.77 -8.04
N VAL A 106 -1.31 8.32 -8.07
CA VAL A 106 -0.08 7.57 -7.75
C VAL A 106 -0.18 6.96 -6.36
N GLU A 107 -0.58 7.73 -5.35
CA GLU A 107 -0.70 7.22 -3.98
C GLU A 107 -1.72 6.08 -3.86
N GLN A 108 -2.86 6.18 -4.57
CA GLN A 108 -3.86 5.13 -4.60
C GLN A 108 -3.29 3.83 -5.20
N THR A 109 -2.55 3.93 -6.30
CA THR A 109 -1.91 2.79 -6.97
C THR A 109 -0.82 2.18 -6.09
N ILE A 110 0.06 2.99 -5.52
CA ILE A 110 1.13 2.52 -4.62
C ILE A 110 0.56 1.78 -3.42
N ILE A 111 -0.47 2.34 -2.75
CA ILE A 111 -1.14 1.67 -1.63
C ILE A 111 -1.77 0.34 -2.07
N LYS A 112 -2.36 0.27 -3.26
CA LYS A 112 -2.93 -0.97 -3.80
C LYS A 112 -1.85 -2.04 -3.99
N VAL A 113 -0.71 -1.68 -4.57
CA VAL A 113 0.43 -2.59 -4.79
C VAL A 113 0.99 -3.09 -3.45
N ILE A 114 1.20 -2.19 -2.48
CA ILE A 114 1.67 -2.56 -1.13
C ILE A 114 0.70 -3.57 -0.49
N LYS A 115 -0.61 -3.31 -0.54
CA LYS A 115 -1.64 -4.20 0.03
C LYS A 115 -1.66 -5.58 -0.63
N GLN A 116 -1.33 -5.67 -1.91
CA GLN A 116 -1.28 -6.96 -2.61
C GLN A 116 -0.06 -7.79 -2.18
N LYS A 117 1.07 -7.13 -1.91
CA LYS A 117 2.31 -7.76 -1.45
C LYS A 117 2.29 -8.09 0.04
N ASP A 118 1.63 -7.26 0.85
CA ASP A 118 1.61 -7.35 2.31
C ASP A 118 0.16 -7.41 2.85
N PRO A 119 -0.36 -8.63 3.11
CA PRO A 119 -1.69 -8.85 3.67
C PRO A 119 -1.89 -8.25 5.07
N ILE A 120 -0.82 -8.16 5.87
CA ILE A 120 -0.88 -7.62 7.23
C ILE A 120 -1.03 -6.10 7.14
N PHE A 121 -0.22 -5.45 6.32
CA PHE A 121 -0.41 -4.03 5.99
C PHE A 121 -1.84 -3.78 5.49
N ALA A 122 -2.34 -4.63 4.60
CA ALA A 122 -3.70 -4.52 4.08
C ALA A 122 -4.76 -4.61 5.18
N LYS A 123 -4.60 -5.53 6.13
CA LYS A 123 -5.53 -5.69 7.26
C LYS A 123 -5.48 -4.49 8.20
N ILE A 124 -4.29 -4.07 8.66
CA ILE A 124 -4.14 -2.92 9.55
C ILE A 124 -4.72 -1.67 8.89
N HIS A 125 -4.39 -1.44 7.62
CA HIS A 125 -4.95 -0.32 6.86
C HIS A 125 -6.48 -0.40 6.75
N LYS A 126 -7.06 -1.59 6.54
CA LYS A 126 -8.51 -1.79 6.49
C LYS A 126 -9.15 -1.47 7.85
N ASN A 127 -8.59 -1.98 8.94
CA ASN A 127 -9.07 -1.71 10.30
C ASN A 127 -9.04 -0.21 10.63
N LEU A 128 -7.95 0.49 10.30
CA LEU A 128 -7.87 1.94 10.45
C LEU A 128 -8.88 2.66 9.56
N SER A 129 -9.14 2.17 8.34
CA SER A 129 -10.16 2.76 7.46
C SER A 129 -11.56 2.62 8.04
N THR A 130 -11.89 1.46 8.60
CA THR A 130 -13.15 1.22 9.30
C THR A 130 -13.27 2.09 10.54
N CYS A 131 -12.19 2.23 11.33
CA CYS A 131 -12.13 3.16 12.45
C CYS A 131 -12.43 4.59 12.02
N VAL A 132 -11.81 5.08 10.94
CA VAL A 132 -12.10 6.42 10.43
C VAL A 132 -13.57 6.59 10.05
N LEU A 133 -14.19 5.58 9.42
CA LEU A 133 -15.60 5.65 9.02
C LEU A 133 -16.57 5.59 10.20
N ASN A 134 -16.25 4.80 11.23
CA ASN A 134 -17.15 4.54 12.36
C ASN A 134 -17.04 5.59 13.48
N TYR A 135 -15.97 6.37 13.51
CA TYR A 135 -15.71 7.36 14.56
C TYR A 135 -15.59 8.79 13.97
N ASN A 136 -15.48 9.80 14.83
CA ASN A 136 -15.40 11.22 14.46
C ASN A 136 -14.04 11.63 13.82
N PHE A 137 -13.53 10.85 12.89
CA PHE A 137 -12.34 11.14 12.10
C PHE A 137 -12.68 11.27 10.62
N LYS A 138 -11.75 11.83 9.85
CA LYS A 138 -11.81 11.77 8.39
C LYS A 138 -10.42 11.70 7.78
N LYS A 139 -10.37 11.33 6.51
CA LYS A 139 -9.14 11.29 5.72
C LYS A 139 -9.02 12.54 4.85
N ILE A 140 -7.87 13.19 4.91
CA ILE A 140 -7.54 14.31 4.03
C ILE A 140 -6.25 13.99 3.29
N ASN A 141 -6.22 14.21 1.97
CA ASN A 141 -4.99 14.17 1.22
C ASN A 141 -4.32 15.55 1.27
N TYR A 142 -3.05 15.58 1.69
CA TYR A 142 -2.24 16.79 1.75
C TYR A 142 -0.84 16.50 1.19
N PHE A 143 -0.48 17.20 0.12
CA PHE A 143 0.75 16.97 -0.67
C PHE A 143 1.01 15.49 -0.97
N GLY A 144 -0.03 14.80 -1.45
CA GLY A 144 0.06 13.40 -1.81
C GLY A 144 0.27 12.48 -0.61
N THR A 145 -0.01 12.90 0.62
CA THR A 145 0.00 12.01 1.78
C THR A 145 -1.40 11.97 2.39
N LEU A 146 -1.88 10.76 2.68
CA LEU A 146 -3.19 10.55 3.29
C LEU A 146 -3.06 10.67 4.81
N TYR A 147 -3.72 11.68 5.38
CA TYR A 147 -3.73 11.93 6.81
C TYR A 147 -5.07 11.58 7.44
N ILE A 148 -5.04 11.07 8.66
CA ILE A 148 -6.21 10.96 9.54
C ILE A 148 -6.25 12.22 10.41
N VAL A 149 -7.40 12.89 10.41
CA VAL A 149 -7.66 14.09 11.20
C VAL A 149 -9.01 13.97 11.91
N ASN A 150 -9.28 14.85 12.87
CA ASN A 150 -10.62 15.00 13.44
C ASN A 150 -11.62 15.43 12.34
N ASN A 151 -12.87 14.93 12.39
CA ASN A 151 -13.89 15.22 11.38
C ASN A 151 -14.17 16.72 11.21
N LYS A 152 -13.98 17.52 12.27
CA LYS A 152 -14.15 18.98 12.25
C LYS A 152 -13.12 19.74 11.40
N ILE A 153 -11.97 19.15 11.09
CA ILE A 153 -10.87 19.83 10.39
C ILE A 153 -11.13 19.85 8.89
N GLU A 154 -11.55 20.96 8.29
CA GLU A 154 -11.81 21.00 6.83
C GLU A 154 -10.56 20.83 5.97
N ARG A 155 -9.46 21.43 6.40
CA ARG A 155 -8.17 21.41 5.69
C ARG A 155 -7.02 21.39 6.69
N ILE A 156 -5.89 20.82 6.28
CA ILE A 156 -4.65 20.88 7.05
C ILE A 156 -4.07 22.28 6.90
N CYS A 157 -3.77 22.94 8.02
CA CYS A 157 -3.17 24.27 8.06
C CYS A 157 -1.89 24.23 8.92
N GLY A 158 -0.73 24.42 8.30
CA GLY A 158 0.55 24.47 9.00
C GLY A 158 1.43 23.23 8.78
N LYS A 159 2.42 23.06 9.67
CA LYS A 159 3.46 22.04 9.54
C LYS A 159 2.93 20.68 10.00
N VAL A 160 2.94 19.70 9.12
CA VAL A 160 2.63 18.30 9.45
C VAL A 160 3.88 17.59 9.99
N ILE A 161 3.67 16.54 10.79
CA ILE A 161 4.75 15.72 11.34
C ILE A 161 5.51 14.99 10.21
N SER A 162 6.83 14.99 10.26
CA SER A 162 7.68 14.24 9.31
C SER A 162 7.71 12.75 9.70
N ASN A 163 8.15 11.88 8.78
CA ASN A 163 8.29 10.46 9.08
C ASN A 163 9.28 10.22 10.23
N GLU A 164 10.41 10.91 10.23
CA GLU A 164 11.45 10.80 11.28
C GLU A 164 10.94 11.21 12.65
N GLU A 165 10.15 12.28 12.72
CA GLU A 165 9.55 12.74 13.98
C GLU A 165 8.39 11.85 14.42
N PHE A 166 7.65 11.27 13.47
CA PHE A 166 6.58 10.32 13.76
C PHE A 166 7.12 9.03 14.41
N GLU A 167 8.27 8.52 13.96
CA GLU A 167 8.92 7.34 14.54
C GLU A 167 9.40 7.56 15.99
N LYS A 168 9.63 8.81 16.38
CA LYS A 168 10.03 9.20 17.75
C LYS A 168 8.85 9.33 18.71
N LEU A 169 7.61 9.20 18.23
CA LEU A 169 6.45 9.28 19.11
C LEU A 169 6.48 8.16 20.17
N PRO A 170 6.02 8.44 21.40
CA PRO A 170 6.04 7.46 22.48
C PRO A 170 5.32 6.15 22.12
N ALA A 171 5.96 5.01 22.40
CA ALA A 171 5.44 3.69 22.04
C ALA A 171 4.03 3.43 22.61
N HIS A 172 3.76 3.90 23.84
CA HIS A 172 2.48 3.69 24.52
C HIS A 172 1.26 4.24 23.76
N LEU A 173 1.44 5.23 22.87
CA LEU A 173 0.36 5.78 22.03
C LEU A 173 -0.15 4.76 21.01
N PHE A 174 0.70 3.81 20.62
CA PHE A 174 0.41 2.81 19.60
C PHE A 174 -0.13 1.49 20.16
N LEU A 175 -0.22 1.37 21.49
CA LEU A 175 -0.62 0.14 22.19
C LEU A 175 -2.12 0.13 22.50
N LYS A 176 -2.85 1.17 22.08
CA LYS A 176 -4.28 1.34 22.35
C LYS A 176 -5.15 0.78 21.22
N LYS A 177 -6.43 0.52 21.50
CA LYS A 177 -7.43 0.17 20.47
C LYS A 177 -7.61 1.31 19.46
N GLN A 178 -8.18 1.01 18.29
CA GLN A 178 -8.04 1.89 17.11
C GLN A 178 -8.56 3.32 17.35
N PHE A 179 -9.65 3.48 18.10
CA PHE A 179 -10.20 4.80 18.44
C PHE A 179 -9.28 5.56 19.39
N GLU A 180 -8.93 4.96 20.52
CA GLU A 180 -8.06 5.55 21.55
C GLU A 180 -6.65 5.82 21.00
N LEU A 181 -6.17 4.98 20.09
CA LEU A 181 -4.91 5.17 19.38
C LEU A 181 -4.96 6.41 18.48
N CYS A 182 -5.97 6.53 17.61
CA CYS A 182 -6.06 7.68 16.73
C CYS A 182 -6.28 8.97 17.54
N ASN A 183 -7.17 8.93 18.52
CA ASN A 183 -7.46 10.08 19.36
C ASN A 183 -6.24 10.46 20.23
N GLY A 184 -5.56 9.48 20.82
CA GLY A 184 -4.39 9.66 21.66
C GLY A 184 -3.23 10.29 20.90
N ILE A 185 -2.95 9.82 19.69
CA ILE A 185 -1.91 10.43 18.83
C ILE A 185 -2.31 11.87 18.47
N LEU A 186 -3.57 12.13 18.08
CA LEU A 186 -4.01 13.48 17.75
C LEU A 186 -3.87 14.44 18.94
N ILE A 187 -4.31 14.02 20.14
CA ILE A 187 -4.19 14.82 21.37
C ILE A 187 -2.72 15.08 21.70
N TYR A 188 -1.86 14.07 21.56
CA TYR A 188 -0.43 14.23 21.79
C TYR A 188 0.19 15.24 20.81
N LEU A 189 -0.18 15.20 19.53
CA LEU A 189 0.30 16.18 18.56
C LEU A 189 -0.09 17.61 18.96
N ILE A 190 -1.32 17.81 19.44
CA ILE A 190 -1.83 19.12 19.90
C ILE A 190 -1.06 19.62 21.13
N ASN A 191 -0.89 18.76 22.13
CA ASN A 191 -0.43 19.19 23.46
C ASN A 191 1.08 19.14 23.62
N ASN A 192 1.78 18.31 22.85
CA ASN A 192 3.18 17.98 23.09
C ASN A 192 4.09 18.27 21.89
N THR A 193 3.56 18.75 20.77
CA THR A 193 4.37 19.02 19.57
C THR A 193 3.97 20.34 18.91
N VAL A 194 4.81 20.80 17.97
CA VAL A 194 4.53 21.96 17.11
C VAL A 194 3.78 21.58 15.83
N PHE A 195 3.44 20.29 15.66
CA PHE A 195 2.85 19.78 14.43
C PHE A 195 1.33 19.90 14.45
N PHE A 196 0.77 20.15 13.27
CA PHE A 196 -0.66 20.08 13.06
C PHE A 196 -1.18 18.67 13.38
N PRO A 197 -2.35 18.52 14.05
CA PRO A 197 -2.90 17.23 14.45
C PRO A 197 -3.44 16.45 13.25
N ALA A 198 -2.50 15.82 12.53
CA ALA A 198 -2.75 15.00 11.36
C ALA A 198 -1.81 13.79 11.38
N ILE A 199 -2.39 12.60 11.39
CA ILE A 199 -1.64 11.35 11.46
C ILE A 199 -1.36 10.84 10.04
N PRO A 200 -0.09 10.69 9.61
CA PRO A 200 0.23 10.09 8.32
C PRO A 200 -0.19 8.60 8.31
N MET A 201 -1.27 8.28 7.60
CA MET A 201 -1.94 6.98 7.71
C MET A 201 -1.03 5.80 7.37
N ASN A 202 -0.27 5.89 6.28
CA ASN A 202 0.62 4.82 5.87
C ASN A 202 1.78 4.60 6.84
N GLN A 203 2.28 5.67 7.49
CA GLN A 203 3.30 5.54 8.52
C GLN A 203 2.74 4.93 9.80
N LEU A 204 1.51 5.28 10.17
CA LEU A 204 0.84 4.62 11.29
C LEU A 204 0.72 3.11 11.05
N VAL A 205 0.33 2.68 9.84
CA VAL A 205 0.27 1.25 9.49
C VAL A 205 1.62 0.58 9.64
N LYS A 206 2.70 1.21 9.14
CA LYS A 206 4.07 0.68 9.26
C LYS A 206 4.51 0.57 10.71
N ARG A 207 4.28 1.61 11.51
CA ARG A 207 4.63 1.64 12.92
C ARG A 207 3.91 0.56 13.72
N LEU A 208 2.60 0.41 13.49
CA LEU A 208 1.80 -0.67 14.08
C LEU A 208 2.33 -2.05 13.69
N LYS A 209 2.58 -2.27 12.39
CA LYS A 209 3.18 -3.52 11.91
C LYS A 209 4.49 -3.82 12.63
N ALA A 210 5.42 -2.87 12.69
CA ALA A 210 6.73 -3.04 13.33
C ALA A 210 6.64 -3.36 14.83
N LEU A 211 5.72 -2.71 15.56
CA LEU A 211 5.49 -2.99 16.98
C LEU A 211 4.95 -4.41 17.21
N HIS A 212 4.15 -4.94 16.28
CA HIS A 212 3.66 -6.32 16.36
C HIS A 212 4.74 -7.36 16.05
N PHE A 213 5.72 -7.07 15.20
CA PHE A 213 6.83 -8.00 14.90
C PHE A 213 7.95 -7.97 15.94
N SER A 214 8.19 -6.81 16.56
CA SER A 214 9.37 -6.66 17.40
C SER A 214 9.30 -7.42 18.72
N GLY A 215 8.12 -7.88 19.18
CA GLY A 215 7.94 -8.81 20.32
C GLY A 215 8.52 -8.38 21.68
N ASN A 216 9.35 -7.34 21.70
CA ASN A 216 10.18 -6.88 22.79
C ASN A 216 9.88 -5.39 22.99
N LEU A 217 8.68 -5.10 23.47
CA LEU A 217 8.58 -4.00 24.42
C LEU A 217 9.25 -4.54 25.69
N GLY A 218 10.40 -3.97 26.04
CA GLY A 218 11.11 -4.29 27.26
C GLY A 218 10.17 -4.29 28.47
N ASN A 219 10.58 -5.02 29.51
CA ASN A 219 9.84 -5.40 30.72
C ASN A 219 9.10 -4.29 31.53
N ASP A 220 8.96 -3.08 31.01
CA ASP A 220 8.38 -1.91 31.70
C ASP A 220 6.91 -1.61 31.33
N ILE A 221 6.23 -2.46 30.54
CA ILE A 221 4.78 -2.34 30.28
C ILE A 221 4.06 -3.68 30.55
N VAL A 222 4.49 -4.36 31.61
CA VAL A 222 3.76 -5.48 32.18
C VAL A 222 2.59 -4.91 32.99
N ASN A 223 1.38 -5.35 32.67
CA ASN A 223 0.11 -5.05 33.34
C ASN A 223 -0.57 -3.74 32.91
N ASN A 224 -1.21 -3.75 31.73
CA ASN A 224 -2.66 -3.50 31.61
C ASN A 224 -3.09 -3.62 30.13
N GLU A 225 -4.00 -4.56 29.86
CA GLU A 225 -4.85 -4.66 28.65
C GLU A 225 -4.19 -4.88 27.27
N PHE A 226 -3.14 -5.70 27.20
CA PHE A 226 -2.61 -6.23 25.93
C PHE A 226 -3.33 -7.52 25.47
N GLU A 227 -4.66 -7.50 25.41
CA GLU A 227 -5.44 -8.67 24.94
C GLU A 227 -5.56 -8.78 23.41
N HIS A 228 -4.92 -7.89 22.63
CA HIS A 228 -4.78 -8.07 21.19
C HIS A 228 -3.32 -7.97 20.74
N ASN A 229 -2.47 -8.81 21.33
CA ASN A 229 -1.31 -9.28 20.60
C ASN A 229 -1.82 -10.08 19.39
N PHE A 230 -1.92 -9.40 18.25
CA PHE A 230 -1.73 -10.05 16.96
C PHE A 230 -0.37 -10.73 17.03
N ASP A 231 -0.35 -12.01 17.39
CA ASP A 231 0.84 -12.80 17.34
C ASP A 231 1.09 -13.15 15.88
N ILE A 232 1.62 -12.16 15.17
CA ILE A 232 1.88 -12.26 13.73
C ILE A 232 2.90 -13.36 13.48
N GLU A 233 3.83 -13.56 14.39
CA GLU A 233 4.80 -14.66 14.33
C GLU A 233 4.08 -16.01 14.34
N ASN A 234 3.17 -16.22 15.30
CA ASN A 234 2.30 -17.40 15.31
C ASN A 234 1.37 -17.48 14.10
N ALA A 235 0.96 -16.36 13.50
CA ALA A 235 0.19 -16.35 12.25
C ALA A 235 1.01 -16.92 11.08
N PHE A 236 2.29 -16.55 10.97
CA PHE A 236 3.20 -17.10 9.95
C PHE A 236 3.52 -18.57 10.20
N VAL A 237 3.79 -18.96 11.46
CA VAL A 237 3.99 -20.37 11.83
C VAL A 237 2.76 -21.19 11.43
N PHE A 238 1.56 -20.76 11.83
CA PHE A 238 0.30 -21.41 11.47
C PHE A 238 0.11 -21.50 9.94
N ALA A 239 0.35 -20.40 9.22
CA ALA A 239 0.17 -20.37 7.78
C ALA A 239 1.16 -21.31 7.07
N LEU A 240 2.43 -21.33 7.49
CA LEU A 240 3.45 -22.24 6.97
C LEU A 240 3.13 -23.71 7.27
N GLU A 241 2.63 -24.02 8.47
CA GLU A 241 2.17 -25.38 8.78
C GLU A 241 1.02 -25.82 7.85
N LYS A 242 0.08 -24.92 7.54
CA LYS A 242 -0.99 -25.23 6.56
C LYS A 242 -0.42 -25.47 5.17
N ILE A 243 0.56 -24.69 4.73
CA ILE A 243 1.25 -24.90 3.46
C ILE A 243 1.98 -26.24 3.44
N ASN A 244 2.77 -26.57 4.47
CA ASN A 244 3.46 -27.84 4.56
C ASN A 244 2.48 -29.02 4.50
N ASN A 245 1.43 -28.97 5.31
CA ASN A 245 0.38 -29.99 5.31
C ASN A 245 -0.28 -30.14 3.93
N LYS A 246 -0.46 -29.06 3.18
CA LYS A 246 -1.02 -29.10 1.82
C LYS A 246 -0.05 -29.73 0.83
N ILE A 247 1.23 -29.40 0.89
CA ILE A 247 2.29 -29.99 0.07
C ILE A 247 2.32 -31.51 0.30
N GLN A 248 2.40 -31.94 1.56
CA GLN A 248 2.47 -33.35 1.92
C GLN A 248 1.20 -34.12 1.56
N SER A 249 0.05 -33.65 2.05
CA SER A 249 -1.20 -34.42 1.97
C SER A 249 -1.90 -34.37 0.61
N PHE A 250 -1.64 -33.35 -0.22
CA PHE A 250 -2.28 -33.20 -1.53
C PHE A 250 -1.29 -33.31 -2.69
N TYR A 251 -0.16 -32.61 -2.68
CA TYR A 251 0.70 -32.59 -3.86
C TYR A 251 1.61 -33.82 -3.93
N ILE A 252 2.30 -34.16 -2.84
CA ILE A 252 3.17 -35.36 -2.78
C ILE A 252 2.32 -36.63 -2.79
N LYS A 253 1.33 -36.73 -1.90
CA LYS A 253 0.48 -37.93 -1.81
C LYS A 253 -0.25 -38.28 -3.11
N HIS A 254 -0.62 -37.30 -3.94
CA HIS A 254 -1.25 -37.53 -5.24
C HIS A 254 -0.25 -37.52 -6.42
N ASN A 255 1.05 -37.68 -6.16
CA ASN A 255 2.13 -37.73 -7.17
C ASN A 255 2.16 -36.52 -8.11
N LYS A 256 1.68 -35.35 -7.66
CA LYS A 256 1.78 -34.08 -8.40
C LYS A 256 3.15 -33.41 -8.23
N LEU A 257 3.85 -33.75 -7.15
CA LEU A 257 5.22 -33.35 -6.86
C LEU A 257 5.96 -34.56 -6.30
N ASN A 258 7.27 -34.65 -6.56
CA ASN A 258 8.13 -35.53 -5.79
C ASN A 258 8.50 -34.87 -4.44
N GLU A 259 9.11 -35.63 -3.52
CA GLU A 259 9.48 -35.13 -2.20
C GLU A 259 10.52 -34.00 -2.24
N ALA A 260 11.47 -34.05 -3.18
CA ALA A 260 12.50 -33.04 -3.34
C ALA A 260 11.89 -31.69 -3.77
N ASP A 261 11.02 -31.70 -4.79
CA ASP A 261 10.29 -30.53 -5.27
C ASP A 261 9.39 -29.96 -4.16
N GLY A 262 8.68 -30.83 -3.43
CA GLY A 262 7.85 -30.42 -2.31
C GLY A 262 8.66 -29.73 -1.20
N THR A 263 9.85 -30.25 -0.91
CA THR A 263 10.78 -29.65 0.06
C THR A 263 11.32 -28.30 -0.42
N ALA A 264 11.72 -28.20 -1.69
CA ALA A 264 12.19 -26.95 -2.30
C ALA A 264 11.11 -25.87 -2.30
N ILE A 265 9.86 -26.24 -2.63
CA ILE A 265 8.71 -25.34 -2.56
C ILE A 265 8.49 -24.88 -1.12
N TYR A 266 8.49 -25.79 -0.14
CA TYR A 266 8.30 -25.41 1.27
C TYR A 266 9.39 -24.44 1.75
N LYS A 267 10.66 -24.70 1.43
CA LYS A 267 11.77 -23.77 1.73
C LYS A 267 11.57 -22.40 1.08
N SER A 268 11.13 -22.36 -0.18
CA SER A 268 10.79 -21.11 -0.85
C SER A 268 9.72 -20.32 -0.08
N PHE A 269 8.72 -21.00 0.46
CA PHE A 269 7.67 -20.38 1.28
C PHE A 269 8.16 -19.88 2.66
N THR A 270 9.17 -20.51 3.24
CA THR A 270 9.81 -19.98 4.46
C THR A 270 10.52 -18.65 4.19
N VAL A 271 11.26 -18.55 3.08
CA VAL A 271 11.91 -17.29 2.64
C VAL A 271 10.86 -16.22 2.35
N ILE A 272 9.82 -16.55 1.57
CA ILE A 272 8.69 -15.65 1.29
C ILE A 272 8.07 -15.13 2.59
N SER A 273 7.88 -16.00 3.58
CA SER A 273 7.28 -15.63 4.86
C SER A 273 8.15 -14.63 5.61
N GLU A 274 9.46 -14.85 5.71
CA GLU A 274 10.40 -13.91 6.32
C GLU A 274 10.40 -12.54 5.63
N GLU A 275 10.37 -12.51 4.30
CA GLU A 275 10.29 -11.24 3.58
C GLU A 275 8.95 -10.52 3.79
N MET A 276 7.84 -11.26 3.87
CA MET A 276 6.54 -10.68 4.20
C MET A 276 6.54 -10.02 5.59
N LYS A 277 7.31 -10.54 6.55
CA LYS A 277 7.54 -9.86 7.84
C LYS A 277 8.22 -8.51 7.63
N ASN A 278 9.26 -8.50 6.80
CA ASN A 278 10.18 -7.36 6.63
C ASN A 278 9.79 -6.33 5.54
N GLY A 279 8.67 -6.50 4.83
CA GLY A 279 8.26 -5.49 3.85
C GLY A 279 7.37 -5.98 2.71
N GLY A 280 7.09 -7.28 2.66
CA GLY A 280 6.37 -7.90 1.55
C GLY A 280 7.30 -8.77 0.72
N ILE A 281 6.76 -9.34 -0.35
CA ILE A 281 7.48 -10.25 -1.26
C ILE A 281 8.35 -9.44 -2.22
N ASN A 282 9.64 -9.76 -2.28
CA ASN A 282 10.68 -8.99 -2.98
C ASN A 282 11.19 -9.61 -4.29
N SER A 283 10.80 -10.86 -4.60
CA SER A 283 11.22 -11.57 -5.80
C SER A 283 10.05 -12.28 -6.48
N SER A 284 10.26 -12.69 -7.72
CA SER A 284 9.30 -13.52 -8.44
C SER A 284 9.23 -14.93 -7.85
N LEU A 285 8.08 -15.59 -7.98
CA LEU A 285 7.91 -16.99 -7.56
C LEU A 285 8.90 -17.95 -8.24
N TYR A 286 9.37 -17.59 -9.44
CA TYR A 286 10.43 -18.31 -10.14
C TYR A 286 11.77 -18.19 -9.39
N GLU A 287 12.16 -16.97 -9.00
CA GLU A 287 13.44 -16.72 -8.33
C GLU A 287 13.54 -17.46 -7.00
N TYR A 288 12.50 -17.41 -6.16
CA TYR A 288 12.52 -18.15 -4.89
C TYR A 288 12.70 -19.66 -5.09
N LEU A 289 12.00 -20.24 -6.08
CA LEU A 289 12.10 -21.67 -6.32
C LEU A 289 13.43 -22.04 -6.97
N ASN A 290 13.95 -21.20 -7.85
CA ASN A 290 15.24 -21.39 -8.51
C ASN A 290 16.42 -21.32 -7.52
N GLU A 291 16.31 -20.52 -6.46
CA GLU A 291 17.29 -20.53 -5.37
C GLU A 291 17.32 -21.87 -4.62
N GLN A 292 16.21 -22.61 -4.61
CA GLN A 292 16.13 -23.95 -4.00
C GLN A 292 16.36 -25.08 -5.02
N MET A 293 16.23 -24.78 -6.32
CA MET A 293 16.37 -25.70 -7.45
C MET A 293 17.24 -25.07 -8.54
N HIS A 294 18.57 -25.09 -8.35
CA HIS A 294 19.53 -24.31 -9.15
C HIS A 294 19.54 -24.60 -10.67
N GLU A 295 18.94 -25.70 -11.14
CA GLU A 295 18.83 -26.02 -12.58
C GLU A 295 17.44 -25.72 -13.17
N LEU A 296 16.55 -25.06 -12.40
CA LEU A 296 15.20 -24.74 -12.84
C LEU A 296 15.21 -23.60 -13.85
N ASN A 297 14.94 -23.90 -15.11
CA ASN A 297 14.73 -22.86 -16.12
C ASN A 297 13.30 -22.29 -16.06
N LYS A 298 13.13 -21.06 -16.58
CA LYS A 298 11.84 -20.36 -16.60
C LYS A 298 10.73 -21.15 -17.33
N LYS A 299 11.07 -21.86 -18.41
CA LYS A 299 10.08 -22.60 -19.21
C LYS A 299 9.46 -23.73 -18.39
N ASP A 300 10.30 -24.50 -17.68
CA ASP A 300 9.85 -25.59 -16.83
C ASP A 300 9.10 -25.08 -15.60
N PHE A 301 9.51 -23.93 -15.04
CA PHE A 301 8.75 -23.24 -14.00
C PHE A 301 7.32 -22.92 -14.43
N TYR A 302 7.14 -22.21 -15.55
CA TYR A 302 5.81 -21.81 -16.01
C TYR A 302 4.94 -23.01 -16.39
N LYS A 303 5.55 -24.09 -16.88
CA LYS A 303 4.84 -25.31 -17.25
C LYS A 303 4.39 -26.13 -16.04
N ASN A 304 5.26 -26.33 -15.06
CA ASN A 304 5.06 -27.36 -14.03
C ASN A 304 4.79 -26.78 -12.61
N TYR A 305 5.33 -25.61 -12.28
CA TYR A 305 5.37 -25.11 -10.89
C TYR A 305 4.57 -23.82 -10.67
N HIS A 306 4.44 -22.95 -11.68
CA HIS A 306 3.82 -21.64 -11.55
C HIS A 306 2.39 -21.70 -10.97
N GLY A 307 1.57 -22.64 -11.46
CA GLY A 307 0.21 -22.83 -10.94
C GLY A 307 0.16 -23.26 -9.47
N ILE A 308 1.10 -24.12 -9.05
CA ILE A 308 1.21 -24.62 -7.67
C ILE A 308 1.69 -23.49 -6.75
N MET A 309 2.78 -22.82 -7.11
CA MET A 309 3.36 -21.72 -6.35
C MET A 309 2.37 -20.57 -6.16
N ASN A 310 1.66 -20.17 -7.23
CA ASN A 310 0.67 -19.10 -7.14
C ASN A 310 -0.53 -19.52 -6.26
N TYR A 311 -0.99 -20.77 -6.36
CA TYR A 311 -2.04 -21.28 -5.49
C TYR A 311 -1.63 -21.26 -4.02
N LEU A 312 -0.45 -21.81 -3.71
CA LEU A 312 0.09 -21.86 -2.34
C LEU A 312 0.34 -20.46 -1.79
N LEU A 313 0.78 -19.50 -2.60
CA LEU A 313 0.92 -18.11 -2.17
C LEU A 313 -0.42 -17.49 -1.77
N ASN A 314 -1.46 -17.70 -2.58
CA ASN A 314 -2.80 -17.22 -2.22
C ASN A 314 -3.34 -17.91 -0.97
N ASP A 315 -3.04 -19.20 -0.79
CA ASP A 315 -3.41 -19.95 0.41
C ASP A 315 -2.67 -19.42 1.66
N LEU A 316 -1.37 -19.13 1.56
CA LEU A 316 -0.57 -18.52 2.63
C LEU A 316 -1.20 -17.19 3.06
N LYS A 317 -1.45 -16.28 2.10
CA LYS A 317 -2.07 -14.97 2.36
C LYS A 317 -3.43 -15.11 3.05
N ARG A 318 -4.25 -16.07 2.60
CA ARG A 318 -5.56 -16.35 3.20
C ARG A 318 -5.43 -16.87 4.63
N ASN A 319 -4.51 -17.79 4.89
CA ASN A 319 -4.30 -18.36 6.23
C ASN A 319 -3.78 -17.31 7.22
N LEU A 320 -2.90 -16.41 6.77
CA LEU A 320 -2.46 -15.25 7.56
C LEU A 320 -3.65 -14.37 7.97
N ILE A 321 -4.49 -13.98 7.01
CA ILE A 321 -5.69 -13.16 7.28
C ILE A 321 -6.67 -13.89 8.21
N LYS A 322 -6.86 -15.20 8.01
CA LYS A 322 -7.79 -16.01 8.81
C LYS A 322 -7.36 -16.11 10.26
N PHE A 323 -6.10 -16.43 10.52
CA PHE A 323 -5.55 -16.50 11.89
C PHE A 323 -5.73 -15.15 12.60
N VAL A 324 -5.44 -14.09 11.85
CA VAL A 324 -5.61 -12.71 12.27
C VAL A 324 -7.08 -12.42 12.66
N GLU A 325 -8.04 -12.89 11.88
CA GLU A 325 -9.48 -12.69 12.13
C GLU A 325 -9.98 -13.45 13.36
N GLU A 326 -9.61 -14.71 13.50
CA GLU A 326 -10.06 -15.57 14.62
C GLU A 326 -9.57 -15.07 15.99
N LYS A 327 -8.43 -14.37 16.03
CA LYS A 327 -7.87 -13.75 17.24
C LYS A 327 -8.36 -12.32 17.51
N SER A 328 -9.00 -11.67 16.55
CA SER A 328 -9.60 -10.33 16.71
C SER A 328 -11.07 -10.37 17.17
N SER A 329 -11.71 -11.54 17.08
CA SER A 329 -13.13 -11.73 17.42
C SER A 329 -13.35 -12.41 18.77
N LYS A 330 -12.27 -12.71 19.49
CA LYS A 330 -12.25 -13.06 20.91
C LYS A 330 -11.67 -11.87 21.65
#